data_AF-A0A832F547-F1
#
_entry.id   AF-A0A832F547-F1
#
_cell.length_a   1.000
_cell.length_b   1.000
_cell.length_c   1.000
_cell.angle_alpha   90.00
_cell.angle_beta   90.00
_cell.angle_gamma   90.00
#
_symmetry.space_group_name_H-M   'P 1'
#
loop_
_entity.id
_entity.type
_entity.pdbx_description
1 polymer ?
#
loop_
_entity_poly.entity_id
_entity_poly.type
_entity_poly.pdbx_seq_one_letter_code
_entity_poly.pdbx_strand_id
1 'polypeptide(L)'
;APVHGGERPSVPAALASQVQVVTAKGQEPAVRMDVHVDPVMAPVPPGTQVGRVEVLQEGRAISSVPLVAAAADPIARPAGRGAHGWLVPALVIVFGTALIGYGTAVAKGARRRRRGLSARFREIDFRR
;
A
#
# COMPACT_ATOMS: atom_id res chain seq x y z
N ALA A 1 -15.20 7.87 -10.55
CA ALA A 1 -14.58 9.10 -10.06
C ALA A 1 -13.09 8.90 -9.78
N PRO A 2 -12.24 9.90 -10.04
CA PRO A 2 -10.83 9.83 -9.70
C PRO A 2 -10.63 9.83 -8.18
N VAL A 3 -9.72 8.99 -7.69
CA VAL A 3 -9.43 8.82 -6.27
C VAL A 3 -7.97 9.19 -6.02
N HIS A 4 -7.74 10.10 -5.08
CA HIS A 4 -6.40 10.48 -4.65
C HIS A 4 -5.98 9.70 -3.41
N GLY A 5 -4.72 9.25 -3.38
CA GLY A 5 -4.12 8.58 -2.22
C GLY A 5 -4.70 7.19 -1.89
N GLY A 6 -5.48 6.60 -2.80
CA GLY A 6 -6.01 5.24 -2.68
C GLY A 6 -5.14 4.22 -3.42
N GLU A 7 -5.31 2.94 -3.09
CA GLU A 7 -4.66 1.84 -3.83
C GLU A 7 -5.08 1.77 -5.31
N ARG A 8 -6.28 2.27 -5.62
CA ARG A 8 -6.81 2.37 -6.99
C ARG A 8 -6.93 3.85 -7.40
N PRO A 9 -6.62 4.19 -8.66
CA PRO A 9 -6.70 5.56 -9.15
C PRO A 9 -8.14 6.05 -9.39
N SER A 10 -9.13 5.15 -9.38
CA SER A 10 -10.53 5.48 -9.61
C SER A 10 -11.48 4.52 -8.88
N VAL A 11 -12.69 5.02 -8.60
CA VAL A 11 -13.81 4.26 -8.03
C VAL A 11 -14.99 4.22 -9.02
N PRO A 12 -15.61 3.06 -9.27
CA PRO A 12 -16.84 3.00 -10.04
C PRO A 12 -17.95 3.76 -9.31
N ALA A 13 -18.70 4.57 -10.06
CA ALA A 13 -19.81 5.36 -9.55
C ALA A 13 -21.14 4.79 -10.06
N ALA A 14 -22.15 4.75 -9.20
CA ALA A 14 -23.51 4.40 -9.54
C ALA A 14 -24.45 5.55 -9.16
N LEU A 15 -25.63 5.60 -9.76
CA LEU A 15 -26.68 6.53 -9.34
C LEU A 15 -27.19 6.12 -7.96
N ALA A 16 -27.34 7.09 -7.05
CA ALA A 16 -27.94 6.84 -5.74
C ALA A 16 -29.43 6.45 -5.84
N SER A 17 -30.12 6.92 -6.89
CA SER A 17 -31.53 6.63 -7.16
C SER A 17 -31.81 6.57 -8.66
N GLN A 18 -32.90 5.89 -9.02
CA GLN A 18 -33.32 5.79 -10.41
C GLN A 18 -33.83 7.15 -10.91
N VAL A 19 -33.41 7.54 -12.11
CA VAL A 19 -33.94 8.72 -12.81
C VAL A 19 -35.13 8.29 -13.66
N GLN A 20 -36.28 8.92 -13.45
CA GLN A 20 -37.45 8.78 -14.31
C GLN A 20 -37.76 10.14 -14.94
N VAL A 21 -38.01 10.16 -16.25
CA VAL A 21 -38.41 11.38 -16.97
C VAL A 21 -39.80 11.17 -17.52
N VAL A 22 -40.70 12.09 -17.17
CA VAL A 22 -42.09 12.08 -17.64
C VAL A 22 -42.19 13.02 -18.83
N THR A 23 -42.65 12.50 -19.97
CA THR A 23 -42.90 13.30 -21.17
C THR A 23 -44.35 13.21 -21.61
N ALA A 24 -44.79 14.22 -22.36
CA ALA A 24 -46.11 14.19 -22.97
C ALA A 24 -46.21 13.02 -23.96
N LYS A 25 -47.37 12.35 -23.98
CA LYS A 25 -47.62 11.25 -24.90
C LYS A 25 -47.47 11.73 -26.35
N GLY A 26 -46.58 11.08 -27.09
CA GLY A 26 -46.29 11.43 -28.49
C GLY A 26 -45.16 12.44 -28.67
N GLN A 27 -44.56 12.95 -27.59
CA GLN A 27 -43.31 13.71 -27.65
C GLN A 27 -42.11 12.85 -27.28
N GLU A 28 -41.05 12.94 -28.07
CA GLU A 28 -39.76 12.38 -27.70
C GLU A 28 -39.13 13.21 -26.56
N PRO A 29 -38.57 12.58 -25.53
CA PRO A 29 -37.83 13.28 -24.50
C PRO A 29 -36.60 13.97 -25.11
N ALA A 30 -36.65 15.30 -25.22
CA ALA A 30 -35.49 16.14 -25.52
C ALA A 30 -34.62 16.33 -24.27
N VAL A 31 -34.13 15.21 -23.72
CA VAL A 31 -33.44 15.17 -22.44
C VAL A 31 -31.97 14.85 -22.65
N ARG A 32 -31.09 15.61 -22.01
CA ARG A 32 -29.64 15.41 -22.00
C ARG A 32 -29.20 15.11 -20.58
N MET A 33 -28.28 14.17 -20.41
CA MET A 33 -27.67 13.88 -19.10
C MET A 33 -26.24 14.40 -19.12
N ASP A 34 -25.93 15.35 -18.25
CA ASP A 34 -24.56 15.83 -18.04
C ASP A 34 -24.02 15.25 -16.73
N VAL A 35 -22.85 14.63 -16.81
CA VAL A 35 -22.24 13.91 -15.70
C VAL A 35 -21.12 14.75 -15.12
N HIS A 36 -21.27 15.16 -13.86
CA HIS A 36 -20.26 15.87 -13.09
C HIS A 36 -19.63 14.93 -12.08
N VAL A 37 -18.32 14.79 -12.15
CA VAL A 37 -17.56 13.85 -11.30
C VAL A 37 -16.55 14.65 -10.49
N ASP A 38 -16.61 14.50 -9.18
CA ASP A 38 -15.72 15.19 -8.26
C ASP A 38 -14.57 14.26 -7.85
N PRO A 39 -13.33 14.77 -7.74
CA PRO A 39 -12.23 14.01 -7.18
C PRO A 39 -12.46 13.76 -5.70
N VAL A 40 -12.17 12.54 -5.24
CA VAL A 40 -12.36 12.14 -3.83
C VAL A 40 -11.06 11.62 -3.22
N MET A 41 -10.89 11.84 -1.92
CA MET A 41 -9.73 11.39 -1.16
C MET A 41 -9.98 10.01 -0.54
N ALA A 42 -8.97 9.13 -0.58
CA ALA A 42 -9.03 7.86 0.13
C ALA A 42 -8.90 8.02 1.67
N PRO A 43 -9.56 7.17 2.47
CA PRO A 43 -10.39 6.03 2.05
C PRO A 43 -11.77 6.44 1.52
N VAL A 44 -12.30 5.70 0.54
CA VAL A 44 -13.63 5.94 -0.03
C VAL A 44 -14.58 4.78 0.32
N PRO A 45 -15.49 4.96 1.31
CA PRO A 45 -16.51 3.97 1.65
C PRO A 45 -17.56 3.77 0.55
N PRO A 46 -18.22 2.59 0.49
CA PRO A 46 -19.41 2.37 -0.34
C PRO A 46 -20.49 3.42 -0.04
N GLY A 47 -21.19 3.90 -1.07
CA GLY A 47 -22.24 4.92 -0.91
C GLY A 47 -21.74 6.36 -0.75
N THR A 48 -20.43 6.59 -0.70
CA THR A 48 -19.87 7.96 -0.65
C THR A 48 -20.21 8.72 -1.92
N GLN A 49 -20.69 9.96 -1.80
CA GLN A 49 -20.96 10.79 -2.96
C GLN A 49 -19.66 11.17 -3.68
N VAL A 50 -19.62 10.93 -5.00
CA VAL A 50 -18.46 11.14 -5.87
C VAL A 50 -18.76 12.06 -7.06
N GLY A 51 -19.93 12.69 -7.04
CA GLY A 51 -20.40 13.59 -8.08
C GLY A 51 -21.92 13.65 -8.16
N ARG A 52 -22.42 14.08 -9.31
CA ARG A 52 -23.84 14.17 -9.62
C ARG A 52 -24.10 14.06 -11.12
N VAL A 53 -25.27 13.57 -11.48
CA VAL A 53 -25.80 13.65 -12.84
C VAL A 53 -26.88 14.70 -12.89
N GLU A 54 -26.74 15.65 -13.79
CA GLU A 54 -27.76 16.64 -14.09
C GLU A 54 -28.53 16.20 -15.33
N VAL A 55 -29.85 16.17 -15.20
CA VAL A 55 -30.76 15.87 -16.30
C VAL A 55 -31.28 17.19 -16.79
N LEU A 56 -30.96 17.55 -18.03
CA LEU A 56 -31.33 18.80 -18.66
C LEU A 56 -32.42 18.57 -19.71
N GLN A 57 -33.39 19.46 -19.74
CA GLN A 57 -34.36 19.58 -20.82
C GLN A 57 -34.29 21.01 -21.34
N GLU A 58 -34.08 21.17 -22.65
CA GLU A 58 -33.96 22.49 -23.28
C GLU A 58 -32.88 23.39 -22.63
N GLY A 59 -31.79 22.78 -22.16
CA GLY A 59 -30.68 23.48 -21.50
C GLY A 59 -30.93 23.87 -20.03
N ARG A 60 -32.08 23.49 -19.46
CA ARG A 60 -32.38 23.71 -18.04
C ARG A 60 -32.31 22.41 -17.26
N ALA A 61 -31.60 22.40 -16.13
CA ALA A 61 -31.58 21.25 -15.23
C ALA A 61 -32.99 21.03 -14.63
N ILE A 62 -33.61 19.88 -14.96
CA ILE A 62 -34.91 19.44 -14.45
C ILE A 62 -34.78 18.51 -13.26
N SER A 63 -33.65 17.80 -13.14
CA SER A 63 -33.35 16.91 -12.02
C SER A 63 -31.85 16.79 -11.80
N SER A 64 -31.44 16.56 -10.56
CA SER A 64 -30.05 16.29 -10.20
C SER A 64 -30.03 15.08 -9.27
N VAL A 65 -29.22 14.08 -9.63
CA VAL A 65 -29.11 12.82 -8.89
C VAL A 65 -27.67 12.60 -8.45
N PRO A 66 -27.41 12.36 -7.17
CA PRO A 66 -26.04 12.14 -6.69
C PRO A 66 -25.49 10.82 -7.24
N LEU A 67 -24.22 10.86 -7.62
CA LEU A 67 -23.42 9.67 -7.93
C LEU A 67 -22.72 9.21 -6.68
N VAL A 68 -22.81 7.91 -6.37
CA VAL A 68 -22.21 7.30 -5.19
C VAL A 68 -21.23 6.20 -5.57
N ALA A 69 -20.23 5.96 -4.73
CA ALA A 69 -19.27 4.88 -4.91
C ALA A 69 -19.97 3.51 -4.87
N ALA A 70 -19.84 2.74 -5.95
CA ALA A 70 -20.51 1.45 -6.16
C ALA A 70 -19.76 0.25 -5.58
N ALA A 71 -18.47 0.40 -5.27
CA ALA A 71 -17.65 -0.70 -4.79
C ALA A 71 -18.13 -1.20 -3.42
N ALA A 72 -18.27 -2.52 -3.26
CA ALA A 72 -18.61 -3.16 -1.99
C ALA A 72 -17.48 -3.04 -0.95
N ASP A 73 -16.23 -2.96 -1.43
CA ASP A 73 -15.04 -2.84 -0.58
C ASP A 73 -14.50 -1.40 -0.60
N PRO A 74 -14.21 -0.81 0.58
CA PRO A 74 -13.64 0.54 0.65
C PRO A 74 -12.25 0.57 0.01
N ILE A 75 -11.99 1.57 -0.84
CA ILE A 75 -10.64 1.80 -1.38
C ILE A 75 -9.78 2.34 -0.24
N ALA A 76 -8.96 1.48 0.35
CA ALA A 76 -8.04 1.83 1.42
C ALA A 76 -6.89 2.71 0.90
N ARG A 77 -6.23 3.40 1.84
CA ARG A 77 -4.92 4.01 1.56
C ARG A 77 -3.90 2.90 1.38
N PRO A 78 -2.93 3.05 0.46
CA PRO A 78 -1.86 2.08 0.35
C PRO A 78 -1.18 1.97 1.71
N ALA A 79 -1.05 0.74 2.22
CA ALA A 79 -0.31 0.48 3.44
C ALA A 79 1.13 0.98 3.25
N GLY A 80 1.40 2.20 3.73
CA GLY A 80 2.74 2.76 3.69
C GLY A 80 3.68 1.76 4.34
N ARG A 81 4.84 1.50 3.72
CA ARG A 81 5.94 0.76 4.34
C ARG A 81 6.10 1.29 5.76
N GLY A 82 5.65 0.50 6.73
CA GLY A 82 5.62 0.92 8.12
C GLY A 82 7.00 1.38 8.55
N ALA A 83 7.04 2.25 9.55
CA ALA A 83 8.24 2.82 10.16
C ALA A 83 9.27 1.80 10.71
N HIS A 84 9.11 0.51 10.41
CA HIS A 84 10.03 -0.60 10.68
C HIS A 84 10.98 -0.92 9.51
N GLY A 85 10.91 -0.20 8.38
CA GLY A 85 11.82 -0.41 7.24
C GLY A 85 13.31 -0.22 7.56
N TRP A 86 13.64 0.50 8.64
CA TRP A 86 15.03 0.71 9.10
C TRP A 86 15.53 -0.34 10.11
N LEU A 87 14.64 -1.08 10.77
CA LEU A 87 15.04 -2.07 11.78
C LEU A 87 15.67 -3.32 11.14
N VAL A 88 15.17 -3.72 9.97
CA VAL A 88 15.68 -4.89 9.24
C VAL A 88 17.15 -4.72 8.82
N PRO A 89 17.59 -3.62 8.17
CA PRO A 89 19.00 -3.45 7.85
C PRO A 89 19.89 -3.30 9.10
N ALA A 90 19.39 -2.67 10.17
CA ALA A 90 20.14 -2.53 11.42
C ALA A 90 20.45 -3.90 12.07
N LEU A 91 19.48 -4.83 12.08
CA LEU A 91 19.65 -6.19 12.59
C LEU A 91 20.68 -6.99 11.79
N VAL A 92 20.69 -6.85 10.46
CA VAL A 92 21.66 -7.51 9.57
C VAL A 92 23.09 -7.02 9.83
N ILE A 93 23.28 -5.71 10.06
CA ILE A 93 24.59 -5.13 10.34
C ILE A 93 25.15 -5.64 11.69
N VAL A 94 24.32 -5.67 12.73
CA VAL A 94 24.75 -6.12 14.07
C VAL A 94 25.10 -7.60 14.08
N PHE A 95 24.28 -8.47 13.48
CA PHE A 95 24.58 -9.91 13.43
C PHE A 95 25.74 -10.24 12.48
N GLY A 96 25.85 -9.55 11.34
CA GLY A 96 26.95 -9.76 10.40
C GLY A 96 28.31 -9.42 10.99
N THR A 97 28.40 -8.32 11.75
CA THR A 97 29.65 -7.91 12.40
C THR A 97 30.02 -8.80 13.60
N ALA A 98 29.03 -9.27 14.37
CA ALA A 98 29.27 -10.20 15.49
C ALA A 98 29.86 -11.55 15.02
N LEU A 99 29.41 -12.07 13.88
CA LEU A 99 29.94 -13.31 13.30
C LEU A 99 31.39 -13.18 12.82
N ILE A 100 31.75 -12.04 12.21
CA ILE A 100 33.13 -11.75 11.79
C ILE A 100 34.06 -11.62 13.02
N GLY A 101 33.60 -10.92 14.06
CA GLY A 101 34.34 -10.79 15.33
C GLY A 101 34.58 -12.13 16.02
N TYR A 102 33.55 -12.99 16.08
CA TYR A 102 33.65 -14.30 16.73
C TYR A 102 34.63 -15.24 16.00
N GLY A 103 34.61 -15.25 14.65
CA GLY A 103 35.53 -16.07 13.85
C GLY A 103 37.01 -15.75 14.09
N THR A 104 37.35 -14.47 14.26
CA THR A 104 38.75 -14.04 14.49
C THR A 104 39.25 -14.36 15.90
N ALA A 105 38.38 -14.27 16.92
CA ALA A 105 38.72 -14.62 18.30
C ALA A 105 38.99 -16.12 18.47
N VAL A 106 38.15 -16.98 17.87
CA VAL A 106 38.31 -18.44 17.91
C VAL A 106 39.59 -18.87 17.16
N ALA A 107 39.88 -18.26 16.01
CA ALA A 107 41.12 -18.53 15.26
C ALA A 107 42.40 -18.17 16.06
N LYS A 108 42.37 -17.08 16.84
CA LYS A 108 43.50 -16.67 17.70
C LYS A 108 43.68 -17.60 18.90
N GLY A 109 42.58 -18.07 19.51
CA GLY A 109 42.62 -19.08 20.58
C GLY A 109 43.22 -20.41 20.14
N ALA A 110 42.85 -20.88 18.95
CA ALA A 110 43.36 -22.12 18.37
C ALA A 110 44.87 -22.08 18.07
N ARG A 111 45.39 -20.95 17.55
CA ARG A 111 46.83 -20.78 17.31
C ARG A 111 47.66 -20.80 18.60
N ARG A 112 47.17 -20.20 19.69
CA ARG A 112 47.91 -20.16 20.97
C ARG A 112 48.03 -21.54 21.61
N ARG A 113 46.98 -22.37 21.53
CA ARG A 113 47.01 -23.76 22.02
C ARG A 113 47.99 -24.66 21.26
N ARG A 114 48.10 -24.51 19.93
CA ARG A 114 49.07 -25.29 19.14
C ARG A 114 50.52 -25.02 19.54
N ARG A 115 50.90 -23.77 19.80
CA ARG A 115 52.28 -23.44 20.24
C ARG A 115 52.64 -24.02 21.61
N GLY A 116 51.69 -24.06 22.54
CA GLY A 116 51.91 -24.66 23.87
C GLY A 116 52.12 -26.18 23.82
N LEU A 117 51.45 -26.88 22.90
CA LEU A 117 51.62 -28.32 22.71
C LEU A 117 52.98 -28.64 22.08
N SER A 118 53.40 -27.90 21.06
CA SER A 118 54.73 -28.08 20.43
C SER A 118 55.89 -27.85 21.40
N ALA A 119 55.75 -26.88 22.31
CA ALA A 119 56.76 -26.62 23.35
C ALA A 119 56.89 -27.80 24.33
N ARG A 120 55.76 -28.41 24.74
CA ARG A 120 55.75 -29.57 25.64
C ARG A 120 56.32 -30.84 25.01
N PHE A 121 56.09 -31.07 23.71
CA PHE A 121 56.68 -32.22 23.02
C PHE A 121 58.20 -32.10 22.88
N ARG A 122 58.75 -30.89 22.74
CA ARG A 122 60.20 -30.66 22.65
C ARG A 122 60.93 -30.88 23.98
N GLU A 123 60.23 -30.69 25.10
CA GLU A 123 60.77 -30.91 26.45
C GLU A 123 60.85 -32.41 26.83
N ILE A 124 59.93 -33.22 26.30
CA ILE A 124 59.92 -34.67 26.53
C ILE A 124 61.05 -35.37 25.75
N ASP A 125 61.38 -34.88 24.56
CA ASP A 125 62.42 -35.46 23.70
C ASP A 125 63.84 -35.20 24.23
N PHE A 126 64.04 -34.16 25.04
CA PHE A 126 65.34 -33.82 25.64
C PHE A 126 65.65 -34.59 26.93
N ARG A 127 64.72 -35.41 27.43
CA ARG A 127 64.86 -36.17 28.71
C ARG A 127 65.07 -37.67 28.51
N ARG A 128 65.27 -38.12 27.28
CA ARG A 128 65.64 -39.50 26.94
C ARG A 128 67.06 -39.53 26.41
#